data_AF-A0A5S9QAD3-F1
#
_entry.id   AF-A0A5S9QAD3-F1
#
_cell.length_a   1.000
_cell.length_b   1.000
_cell.length_c   1.000
_cell.angle_alpha   90.00
_cell.angle_beta   90.00
_cell.angle_gamma   90.00
#
_symmetry.space_group_name_H-M   'P 1'
#
loop_
_entity.id
_entity.type
_entity.pdbx_description
1 polymer ?
#
loop_
_entity_poly.entity_id
_entity_poly.type
_entity_poly.pdbx_seq_one_letter_code
_entity_poly.pdbx_strand_id
1 'polypeptide(L)'
;MRRHQWNLSDEQHANLMNYLATYPVLQALYVAKQRLIRFVLLKTLTRKRAKAKLPAFMALIEELGASPLHTLARTLRSWLQPIVAMWRFSKSNGITEGFHNKMEMMSRRAYGFRNFENYRLRVLAHCGWDGIINRV
;
A
#
# COMPACT_ATOMS: atom_id res chain seq x y z
N MET A 1 -13.04 4.14 0.52
CA MET A 1 -12.73 4.47 1.93
C MET A 1 -11.27 4.20 2.27
N ARG A 2 -10.51 5.24 2.65
CA ARG A 2 -9.06 5.15 2.94
C ARG A 2 -8.75 4.54 4.32
N ARG A 3 -9.59 4.74 5.34
CA ARG A 3 -9.37 4.21 6.69
C ARG A 3 -9.63 2.69 6.77
N HIS A 4 -8.87 2.01 7.63
CA HIS A 4 -9.08 0.61 7.98
C HIS A 4 -10.21 0.47 8.99
N GLN A 5 -10.92 -0.67 8.98
CA GLN A 5 -12.07 -0.86 9.86
C GLN A 5 -11.73 -0.74 11.36
N TRP A 6 -10.52 -1.15 11.77
CA TRP A 6 -10.06 -1.07 13.17
C TRP A 6 -9.62 0.34 13.59
N ASN A 7 -9.67 1.31 12.67
CA ASN A 7 -9.42 2.73 12.96
C ASN A 7 -10.71 3.56 12.92
N LEU A 8 -11.87 2.92 12.83
CA LEU A 8 -13.18 3.57 12.91
C LEU A 8 -13.65 3.53 14.36
N SER A 9 -14.24 4.63 14.84
CA SER A 9 -15.03 4.58 16.07
C SER A 9 -16.29 3.74 15.86
N ASP A 10 -16.92 3.32 16.95
CA ASP A 10 -18.16 2.53 16.90
C ASP A 10 -19.26 3.28 16.13
N GLU A 11 -19.39 4.59 16.35
CA GLU A 11 -20.33 5.45 15.61
C GLU A 11 -20.01 5.51 14.11
N GLN A 12 -18.73 5.69 13.75
CA GLN A 12 -18.30 5.70 12.35
C GLN A 12 -18.55 4.35 11.66
N HIS A 13 -18.33 3.25 12.40
CA HIS A 13 -18.58 1.91 11.91
C HIS A 13 -20.09 1.66 11.71
N ALA A 14 -20.93 2.07 12.67
CA ALA A 14 -22.38 1.96 12.56
C ALA A 14 -22.92 2.75 11.36
N ASN A 15 -22.51 4.02 11.23
CA ASN A 15 -22.89 4.87 10.09
C ASN A 15 -22.47 4.26 8.75
N LEU A 16 -21.26 3.69 8.69
CA LEU A 16 -20.79 2.97 7.52
C LEU A 16 -21.65 1.75 7.20
N MET A 17 -21.96 0.92 8.19
CA MET A 17 -22.77 -0.28 7.95
C MET A 17 -24.20 0.06 7.53
N ASN A 18 -24.79 1.10 8.12
CA ASN A 18 -26.10 1.61 7.70
C ASN A 18 -26.08 2.06 6.23
N TYR A 19 -25.05 2.80 5.81
CA TYR A 19 -24.88 3.19 4.42
C TYR A 19 -24.67 1.98 3.49
N LEU A 20 -23.86 0.99 3.89
CA LEU A 20 -23.57 -0.18 3.06
C LEU A 20 -24.75 -1.13 2.94
N ALA A 21 -25.66 -1.16 3.92
CA ALA A 21 -26.85 -2.00 3.90
C ALA A 21 -27.75 -1.72 2.69
N THR A 22 -27.77 -0.48 2.18
CA THR A 22 -28.51 -0.13 0.96
C THR A 22 -27.79 -0.52 -0.34
N TYR A 23 -26.52 -0.94 -0.26
CA TYR A 23 -25.67 -1.29 -1.41
C TYR A 23 -24.95 -2.63 -1.20
N PRO A 24 -25.64 -3.78 -1.33
CA PRO A 24 -25.11 -5.10 -0.96
C PRO A 24 -23.82 -5.48 -1.71
N VAL A 25 -23.71 -5.11 -2.99
CA VAL A 25 -22.50 -5.34 -3.78
C VAL A 25 -21.32 -4.53 -3.21
N LEU A 26 -21.55 -3.26 -2.87
CA LEU A 26 -20.51 -2.40 -2.29
C LEU A 26 -20.10 -2.90 -0.90
N GLN A 27 -21.05 -3.41 -0.11
CA GLN A 27 -20.79 -4.04 1.17
C GLN A 27 -19.87 -5.27 1.02
N ALA A 28 -20.18 -6.15 0.08
CA ALA A 28 -19.34 -7.32 -0.21
C ALA A 28 -17.92 -6.92 -0.64
N LEU A 29 -17.79 -5.92 -1.52
CA LEU A 29 -16.50 -5.37 -1.94
C LEU A 29 -15.72 -4.75 -0.77
N TYR A 30 -16.41 -4.04 0.13
CA TYR A 30 -15.80 -3.50 1.34
C TYR A 30 -15.23 -4.61 2.22
N VAL A 31 -16.02 -5.66 2.49
CA VAL A 31 -15.60 -6.81 3.31
C VAL A 31 -14.40 -7.51 2.69
N ALA A 32 -14.44 -7.78 1.38
CA ALA A 32 -13.34 -8.40 0.65
C ALA A 32 -12.06 -7.54 0.75
N LYS A 33 -12.19 -6.22 0.60
CA LYS A 33 -11.09 -5.26 0.76
C LYS A 33 -10.51 -5.26 2.18
N GLN A 34 -11.34 -5.33 3.23
CA GLN A 34 -10.83 -5.40 4.62
C GLN A 34 -10.11 -6.73 4.88
N ARG A 35 -10.63 -7.87 4.39
CA ARG A 35 -9.96 -9.17 4.45
C ARG A 35 -8.60 -9.14 3.74
N LEU A 36 -8.55 -8.57 2.53
CA LEU A 36 -7.32 -8.45 1.75
C LEU A 36 -6.25 -7.63 2.49
N ILE A 37 -6.62 -6.45 2.98
CA ILE A 37 -5.68 -5.56 3.66
C ILE A 37 -5.07 -6.22 4.91
N ARG A 38 -5.85 -7.03 5.66
CA ARG A 38 -5.31 -7.77 6.81
C ARG A 38 -4.15 -8.69 6.43
N PHE A 39 -4.16 -9.27 5.23
CA PHE A 39 -3.04 -10.05 4.72
C PHE A 39 -1.89 -9.16 4.24
N VAL A 40 -2.18 -8.09 3.50
CA VAL A 40 -1.15 -7.19 2.94
C VAL A 40 -0.37 -6.46 4.04
N LEU A 41 -0.99 -6.20 5.20
CA LEU A 41 -0.34 -5.53 6.34
C LEU A 41 0.41 -6.48 7.28
N LEU A 42 0.42 -7.79 7.03
CA LEU A 42 1.23 -8.72 7.82
C LEU A 42 2.71 -8.36 7.69
N LYS A 43 3.42 -8.37 8.82
CA LYS A 43 4.84 -8.04 8.91
C LYS A 43 5.52 -8.92 9.96
N THR A 44 6.82 -9.12 9.82
CA THR A 44 7.65 -9.87 10.80
C THR A 44 7.18 -11.30 11.09
N LEU A 45 6.57 -11.97 10.11
CA LEU A 45 6.15 -13.36 10.23
C LEU A 45 7.35 -14.31 10.08
N THR A 46 7.37 -15.34 10.92
CA THR A 46 8.26 -16.49 10.70
C THR A 46 7.82 -17.29 9.47
N ARG A 47 8.75 -18.04 8.86
CA ARG A 47 8.43 -18.92 7.72
C ARG A 47 7.26 -19.86 8.01
N LYS A 48 7.22 -20.45 9.21
CA LYS A 48 6.12 -21.34 9.66
C LYS A 48 4.78 -20.62 9.68
N ARG A 49 4.71 -19.41 10.26
CA ARG A 49 3.48 -18.62 10.33
C ARG A 49 3.04 -18.12 8.96
N ALA A 50 3.97 -17.67 8.11
CA ALA A 50 3.67 -17.27 6.73
C ALA A 50 3.09 -18.44 5.92
N LYS A 51 3.70 -19.63 6.01
CA LYS A 51 3.20 -20.85 5.35
C LYS A 51 1.77 -21.20 5.81
N ALA A 52 1.46 -21.01 7.09
CA ALA A 52 0.12 -21.25 7.62
C ALA A 52 -0.94 -20.23 7.15
N LYS A 53 -0.53 -18.99 6.83
CA LYS A 53 -1.44 -17.93 6.34
C LYS A 53 -1.66 -17.97 4.83
N LEU A 54 -0.72 -18.53 4.07
CA LEU A 54 -0.76 -18.55 2.61
C LEU A 54 -2.02 -19.21 2.03
N PRO A 55 -2.51 -20.38 2.51
CA PRO A 55 -3.72 -20.98 1.94
C PRO A 55 -4.95 -20.08 2.04
N ALA A 56 -5.15 -19.41 3.18
CA ALA A 56 -6.26 -18.50 3.38
C ALA A 56 -6.14 -17.24 2.50
N PHE A 57 -4.91 -16.76 2.25
CA PHE A 57 -4.67 -15.66 1.32
C PHE A 57 -4.96 -16.06 -0.13
N MET A 58 -4.53 -17.26 -0.54
CA MET A 58 -4.82 -17.81 -1.86
C MET A 58 -6.31 -18.01 -2.08
N ALA A 59 -7.03 -18.57 -1.10
CA ALA A 59 -8.49 -18.71 -1.16
C ALA A 59 -9.18 -17.36 -1.37
N LEU A 60 -8.76 -16.30 -0.66
CA LEU A 60 -9.28 -14.96 -0.88
C LEU A 60 -8.98 -14.45 -2.30
N ILE A 61 -7.80 -14.71 -2.84
CA ILE A 61 -7.46 -14.33 -4.23
C ILE A 61 -8.36 -15.07 -5.24
N GLU A 62 -8.65 -16.35 -5.01
CA GLU A 62 -9.59 -17.11 -5.84
C GLU A 62 -11.02 -16.53 -5.78
N GLU A 63 -11.52 -16.22 -4.57
CA GLU A 63 -12.82 -15.55 -4.38
C GLU A 63 -12.88 -14.20 -5.13
N LEU A 64 -11.81 -13.39 -5.04
CA LEU A 64 -11.71 -12.13 -5.78
C LEU A 64 -11.71 -12.38 -7.30
N GLY A 65 -11.08 -13.47 -7.74
CA GLY A 65 -11.02 -13.91 -9.13
C GLY A 65 -12.39 -14.23 -9.72
N ALA A 66 -13.28 -14.78 -8.90
CA ALA A 66 -14.68 -15.09 -9.27
C ALA A 66 -15.64 -13.89 -9.13
N SER A 67 -15.11 -12.69 -8.85
CA SER A 67 -15.90 -11.47 -8.64
C SER A 67 -15.56 -10.39 -9.68
N PRO A 68 -16.25 -9.24 -9.68
CA PRO A 68 -15.84 -8.07 -10.48
C PRO A 68 -14.39 -7.60 -10.24
N LEU A 69 -13.74 -8.06 -9.16
CA LEU A 69 -12.33 -7.79 -8.85
C LEU A 69 -11.35 -8.77 -9.52
N HIS A 70 -11.75 -9.51 -10.55
CA HIS A 70 -10.90 -10.48 -11.24
C HIS A 70 -9.56 -9.91 -11.73
N THR A 71 -9.54 -8.64 -12.17
CA THR A 71 -8.29 -7.96 -12.57
C THR A 71 -7.35 -7.76 -11.37
N LEU A 72 -7.89 -7.37 -10.21
CA LEU A 72 -7.11 -7.26 -8.97
C LEU A 72 -6.57 -8.63 -8.55
N ALA A 73 -7.38 -9.68 -8.63
CA ALA A 73 -6.94 -11.04 -8.32
C ALA A 73 -5.76 -11.48 -9.20
N ARG A 74 -5.82 -11.21 -10.51
CA ARG A 74 -4.72 -11.48 -11.44
C ARG A 74 -3.44 -10.74 -11.05
N THR A 75 -3.53 -9.46 -10.69
CA THR A 75 -2.39 -8.69 -10.18
C THR A 75 -1.84 -9.28 -8.88
N LEU A 76 -2.70 -9.64 -7.92
CA LEU A 76 -2.25 -10.25 -6.67
C LEU A 76 -1.54 -11.60 -6.89
N ARG A 77 -2.03 -12.42 -7.84
CA ARG A 77 -1.35 -13.67 -8.22
C ARG A 77 0.01 -13.40 -8.85
N SER A 78 0.12 -12.45 -9.79
CA SER A 78 1.40 -12.15 -10.44
C SER A 78 2.44 -11.58 -9.48
N TRP A 79 1.99 -10.90 -8.41
CA TRP A 79 2.85 -10.31 -7.37
C TRP A 79 2.90 -11.15 -6.08
N LEU A 80 2.43 -12.39 -6.11
CA LEU A 80 2.30 -13.22 -4.90
C LEU A 80 3.63 -13.38 -4.15
N GLN A 81 4.70 -13.71 -4.88
CA GLN A 81 6.00 -13.95 -4.27
C GLN A 81 6.56 -12.69 -3.55
N PRO A 82 6.59 -11.49 -4.18
CA PRO A 82 6.91 -10.25 -3.48
C PRO A 82 6.02 -9.97 -2.26
N ILE A 83 4.69 -10.15 -2.37
CA ILE A 83 3.76 -9.90 -1.26
C ILE A 83 4.06 -10.81 -0.06
N VAL A 84 4.24 -12.11 -0.31
CA VAL A 84 4.56 -13.08 0.75
C VAL A 84 5.96 -12.85 1.32
N ALA A 85 6.92 -12.42 0.49
CA ALA A 85 8.24 -12.02 0.97
C ALA A 85 8.14 -10.84 1.94
N MET A 86 7.31 -9.83 1.64
CA MET A 86 7.08 -8.67 2.50
C MET A 86 6.56 -9.03 3.89
N TRP A 87 5.79 -10.11 4.04
CA TRP A 87 5.34 -10.58 5.35
C TRP A 87 6.48 -10.86 6.33
N ARG A 88 7.69 -11.12 5.85
CA ARG A 88 8.86 -11.42 6.69
C ARG A 88 9.58 -10.18 7.18
N PHE A 89 9.31 -9.00 6.63
CA PHE A 89 10.02 -7.76 6.92
C PHE A 89 9.14 -6.76 7.68
N SER A 90 9.78 -5.81 8.37
CA SER A 90 9.10 -4.69 9.04
C SER A 90 9.09 -3.41 8.20
N LYS A 91 9.83 -3.40 7.08
CA LYS A 91 10.08 -2.22 6.26
C LYS A 91 8.77 -1.66 5.67
N SER A 92 8.71 -0.34 5.53
CA SER A 92 7.64 0.37 4.84
C SER A 92 8.23 1.14 3.67
N ASN A 93 7.39 1.50 2.70
CA ASN A 93 7.77 2.36 1.59
C ASN A 93 7.80 3.85 1.97
N GLY A 94 7.66 4.20 3.25
CA GLY A 94 7.50 5.59 3.69
C GLY A 94 8.70 6.49 3.34
N ILE A 95 9.92 5.94 3.35
CA ILE A 95 11.12 6.68 2.92
C ILE A 95 11.05 6.97 1.41
N THR A 96 10.78 5.94 0.60
CA THR A 96 10.63 6.07 -0.85
C THR A 96 9.51 7.04 -1.23
N GLU A 97 8.36 6.95 -0.56
CA GLU A 97 7.24 7.88 -0.71
C GLU A 97 7.63 9.31 -0.33
N GLY A 98 8.39 9.48 0.76
CA GLY A 98 8.95 10.76 1.16
C GLY A 98 9.85 11.38 0.09
N PHE A 99 10.75 10.58 -0.51
CA PHE A 99 11.56 11.03 -1.63
C PHE A 99 10.72 11.38 -2.85
N HIS A 100 9.77 10.53 -3.25
CA HIS A 100 8.87 10.80 -4.38
C HIS A 100 8.08 12.10 -4.19
N ASN A 101 7.53 12.33 -2.99
CA ASN A 101 6.81 13.57 -2.67
C ASN A 101 7.72 14.80 -2.76
N LYS A 102 8.96 14.70 -2.26
CA LYS A 102 9.94 15.78 -2.37
C LYS A 102 10.27 16.09 -3.83
N MET A 103 10.51 15.05 -4.63
CA MET A 103 10.76 15.15 -6.07
C MET A 103 9.61 15.80 -6.83
N GLU A 104 8.38 15.39 -6.55
CA GLU A 104 7.20 15.97 -7.18
C GLU A 104 7.02 17.44 -6.77
N MET A 105 7.24 17.78 -5.50
CA MET A 105 7.19 19.17 -5.03
C MET A 105 8.24 20.05 -5.71
N MET A 106 9.46 19.55 -5.94
CA MET A 106 10.49 20.26 -6.70
C MET A 106 10.03 20.55 -8.13
N SER A 107 9.49 19.54 -8.82
CA SER A 107 8.96 19.69 -10.18
C SER A 107 7.80 20.68 -10.26
N ARG A 108 6.87 20.64 -9.29
CA ARG A 108 5.76 21.59 -9.22
C ARG A 108 6.24 23.04 -9.01
N ARG A 109 7.20 23.27 -8.11
CA ARG A 109 7.75 24.61 -7.84
C ARG A 109 8.56 25.18 -9.00
N ALA A 110 9.20 24.31 -9.79
CA ALA A 110 9.95 24.71 -10.98
C ALA A 110 9.07 24.88 -12.24
N TYR A 111 7.77 24.54 -12.16
CA TYR A 111 6.88 24.43 -13.33
C TYR A 111 7.42 23.46 -14.39
N GLY A 112 8.00 22.36 -13.92
CA GLY A 112 8.66 21.35 -14.74
C GLY A 112 10.14 21.63 -14.99
N PHE A 113 10.89 20.60 -15.38
CA PHE A 113 12.30 20.70 -15.74
C PHE A 113 12.46 20.33 -17.21
N ARG A 114 13.05 21.25 -18.00
CA ARG A 114 13.39 20.98 -19.41
C ARG A 114 14.68 20.17 -19.56
N ASN A 115 15.59 20.31 -18.61
CA ASN A 115 16.89 19.63 -18.58
C ASN A 115 16.92 18.64 -17.41
N PHE A 116 17.11 17.36 -17.72
CA PHE A 116 17.17 16.29 -16.73
C PHE A 116 18.32 16.44 -15.73
N GLU A 117 19.48 16.95 -16.16
CA GLU A 117 20.62 17.14 -15.25
C GLU A 117 20.32 18.18 -14.18
N ASN A 118 19.63 19.27 -14.54
CA ASN A 118 19.19 20.26 -13.56
C ASN A 118 18.18 19.69 -12.56
N TYR A 119 17.29 18.80 -13.01
CA TYR A 119 16.40 18.05 -12.11
C TYR A 119 17.21 17.14 -11.18
N ARG A 120 18.12 16.34 -11.74
CA ARG A 120 18.97 15.40 -11.01
C ARG A 120 19.80 16.10 -9.94
N LEU A 121 20.43 17.24 -10.25
CA LEU A 121 21.21 18.02 -9.28
C LEU A 121 20.36 18.47 -8.09
N ARG A 122 19.13 18.92 -8.33
CA ARG A 122 18.20 19.31 -7.27
C ARG A 122 17.73 18.11 -6.44
N VAL A 123 17.47 16.98 -7.08
CA VAL A 123 17.14 15.73 -6.38
C VAL A 123 18.29 15.32 -5.46
N LEU A 124 19.53 15.32 -5.95
CA LEU A 124 20.70 15.00 -5.14
C LEU A 124 20.88 15.98 -3.97
N ALA A 125 20.75 17.29 -4.23
CA ALA A 125 20.87 18.30 -3.19
C ALA A 125 19.79 18.18 -2.08
N HIS A 126 18.57 17.77 -2.44
CA HIS A 126 17.44 17.71 -1.50
C HIS A 126 17.16 16.34 -0.90
N CYS A 127 17.60 15.26 -1.55
CA CYS A 127 17.32 13.88 -1.15
C CYS A 127 18.58 13.05 -0.88
N GLY A 128 19.75 13.50 -1.35
CA GLY A 128 21.04 12.83 -1.14
C GLY A 128 21.88 13.41 0.01
N TRP A 129 21.40 14.46 0.69
CA TRP A 129 22.11 15.05 1.82
C TRP A 129 21.96 14.16 3.07
N ASP A 130 23.08 13.66 3.58
CA ASP A 130 23.18 12.79 4.77
C ASP A 130 23.34 13.57 6.08
N GLY A 131 23.32 14.91 6.02
CA GLY A 131 23.45 15.78 7.19
C GLY A 131 24.88 16.12 7.58
N ILE A 132 25.90 15.60 6.90
CA ILE A 132 27.31 15.86 7.25
C ILE A 132 27.82 17.07 6.45
N ILE A 133 28.04 18.19 7.15
CA ILE A 133 28.84 19.29 6.61
C ILE A 133 30.29 18.97 6.93
N ASN A 134 31.01 18.33 6.00
CA ASN A 134 32.46 18.33 6.03
C ASN A 134 32.93 19.76 5.72
N ARG A 135 33.06 20.59 6.76
CA ARG A 135 33.87 21.81 6.66
C ARG A 135 35.32 21.33 6.63
N VAL A 136 35.91 21.30 5.44
CA VAL A 136 37.37 21.32 5.27
C VAL A 136 37.87 22.68 5.72
#